data_AF-A0A0G1ML13-F1
#
_entry.id   AF-A0A0G1ML13-F1
#
_cell.length_a   1.000
_cell.length_b   1.000
_cell.length_c   1.000
_cell.angle_alpha   90.00
_cell.angle_beta   90.00
_cell.angle_gamma   90.00
#
_symmetry.space_group_name_H-M   'P 1'
#
loop_
_entity.id
_entity.type
_entity.pdbx_description
1 polymer ?
#
loop_
_entity_poly.entity_id
_entity_poly.type
_entity_poly.pdbx_seq_one_letter_code
_entity_poly.pdbx_strand_id
1 'polypeptide(L)'
;MMLTTFEYIDVYASVLENFSFWSTVIVAFAMTIAVAMLSRKMRGGVFGTVLAYFSGGMLFVFFGFMANMVWFQEFLPTLTFMYGPLYIAGFALMGVGANKLLKVING
;
A
#
# COMPACT_ATOMS: atom_id res chain seq x y z
N MET A 1 42.46 -6.73 -5.40
CA MET A 1 41.76 -6.98 -4.13
C MET A 1 40.63 -5.98 -3.86
N MET A 2 40.70 -4.74 -4.37
CA MET A 2 39.65 -3.72 -4.16
C MET A 2 38.47 -3.83 -5.15
N LEU A 3 38.65 -4.43 -6.34
CA LEU A 3 37.56 -4.63 -7.32
C LEU A 3 36.56 -5.71 -6.90
N THR A 4 37.03 -6.79 -6.28
CA THR A 4 36.19 -7.90 -5.81
C THR A 4 35.29 -7.51 -4.64
N THR A 5 35.69 -6.52 -3.83
CA THR A 5 34.88 -6.03 -2.70
C THR A 5 33.71 -5.15 -3.16
N PHE A 6 33.89 -4.33 -4.20
CA PHE A 6 32.78 -3.53 -4.76
C PHE A 6 31.75 -4.41 -5.46
N GLU A 7 32.21 -5.38 -6.26
CA GLU A 7 31.34 -6.33 -6.94
C GLU A 7 30.54 -7.20 -5.95
N TYR A 8 31.14 -7.59 -4.83
CA TYR A 8 30.42 -8.24 -3.74
C TYR A 8 29.34 -7.32 -3.16
N ILE A 9 29.69 -6.07 -2.80
CA ILE A 9 28.74 -5.12 -2.20
C ILE A 9 27.53 -4.87 -3.10
N ASP A 10 27.71 -4.74 -4.41
CA ASP A 10 26.61 -4.52 -5.36
C ASP A 10 25.65 -5.72 -5.46
N VAL A 11 26.17 -6.95 -5.36
CA VAL A 11 25.35 -8.17 -5.34
C VAL A 11 24.55 -8.27 -4.05
N TYR A 12 25.13 -7.98 -2.88
CA TYR A 12 24.38 -8.00 -1.62
C TYR A 12 23.35 -6.86 -1.53
N ALA A 13 23.68 -5.67 -2.04
CA ALA A 13 22.75 -4.55 -2.07
C ALA A 13 21.52 -4.86 -2.92
N SER A 14 21.71 -5.40 -4.13
CA SER A 14 20.60 -5.76 -5.03
C SER A 14 19.74 -6.91 -4.49
N VAL A 15 20.32 -7.91 -3.83
CA VAL A 15 19.55 -8.99 -3.17
C VAL A 15 18.74 -8.44 -2.00
N LEU A 16 19.33 -7.56 -1.19
CA LEU A 16 18.65 -6.95 -0.05
C LEU A 16 17.51 -6.02 -0.49
N GLU A 17 17.73 -5.23 -1.54
CA GLU A 17 16.71 -4.36 -2.14
C GLU A 17 15.52 -5.19 -2.65
N ASN A 18 15.78 -6.26 -3.41
CA ASN A 18 14.75 -7.19 -3.86
C ASN A 18 14.00 -7.84 -2.70
N PHE A 19 14.70 -8.30 -1.67
CA PHE A 19 14.06 -8.90 -0.49
C PHE A 19 13.19 -7.89 0.26
N SER A 20 13.70 -6.68 0.49
CA SER A 20 12.97 -5.59 1.14
C SER A 20 11.72 -5.22 0.35
N PHE A 21 11.83 -5.17 -0.98
CA PHE A 21 10.71 -4.94 -1.88
C PHE A 21 9.61 -5.99 -1.72
N TRP A 22 9.94 -7.27 -1.91
CA TRP A 22 8.96 -8.36 -1.80
C TRP A 22 8.36 -8.48 -0.40
N SER A 23 9.18 -8.24 0.64
CA SER A 23 8.69 -8.17 2.02
C SER A 23 7.65 -7.07 2.19
N THR A 24 7.92 -5.86 1.69
CA THR A 24 6.99 -4.73 1.73
C THR A 24 5.68 -5.05 1.03
N VAL A 25 5.74 -5.66 -0.17
CA VAL A 25 4.56 -6.07 -0.93
C VAL A 25 3.70 -7.07 -0.15
N ILE A 26 4.33 -8.11 0.41
CA ILE A 26 3.62 -9.15 1.17
C ILE A 26 2.98 -8.55 2.42
N VAL A 27 3.73 -7.74 3.17
CA VAL A 27 3.23 -7.10 4.40
C VAL A 27 2.08 -6.15 4.09
N ALA A 28 2.21 -5.31 3.06
CA ALA A 28 1.17 -4.37 2.66
C ALA A 28 -0.12 -5.11 2.24
N PHE A 29 0.01 -6.19 1.49
CA PHE A 29 -1.12 -7.01 1.07
C PHE A 29 -1.79 -7.71 2.27
N ALA A 30 -0.99 -8.35 3.14
CA ALA A 30 -1.47 -9.04 4.33
C ALA A 30 -2.19 -8.08 5.29
N MET A 31 -1.64 -6.89 5.53
CA MET A 31 -2.26 -5.87 6.37
C MET A 31 -3.57 -5.37 5.78
N THR A 32 -3.63 -5.17 4.46
CA THR A 32 -4.84 -4.75 3.78
C THR A 32 -5.97 -5.77 3.96
N ILE A 33 -5.67 -7.07 3.79
CA ILE A 33 -6.61 -8.16 4.03
C ILE A 33 -7.02 -8.20 5.51
N ALA A 34 -6.07 -8.11 6.43
CA ALA A 34 -6.34 -8.17 7.86
C ALA A 34 -7.31 -7.05 8.29
N VAL A 35 -7.09 -5.81 7.83
CA VAL A 35 -7.97 -4.68 8.14
C VAL A 35 -9.34 -4.82 7.46
N ALA A 36 -9.40 -5.37 6.24
CA ALA A 36 -10.67 -5.68 5.57
C ALA A 36 -11.47 -6.78 6.29
N MET A 37 -10.80 -7.79 6.84
CA MET A 37 -11.45 -8.82 7.66
C MET A 37 -11.95 -8.25 8.98
N LEU A 38 -11.12 -7.40 9.62
CA LEU A 38 -11.47 -6.76 10.88
C LEU A 38 -12.67 -5.82 10.72
N SER A 39 -12.73 -5.05 9.63
CA SER A 39 -13.88 -4.18 9.31
C SER A 39 -15.19 -4.97 9.20
N ARG A 40 -15.17 -6.12 8.51
CA ARG A 40 -16.33 -7.02 8.37
C ARG A 40 -16.74 -7.64 9.70
N LYS A 41 -15.78 -7.99 10.56
CA LYS A 41 -16.05 -8.56 11.88
C LYS A 41 -16.79 -7.58 12.80
N MET A 42 -16.57 -6.28 12.64
CA MET A 42 -17.21 -5.22 13.44
C MET A 42 -18.66 -4.88 13.03
N ARG A 43 -19.28 -5.66 12.12
CA ARG A 43 -20.74 -5.70 11.83
C ARG A 43 -21.45 -4.33 11.73
N GLY A 44 -20.80 -3.32 11.16
CA GLY A 44 -21.46 -2.05 10.79
C GLY A 44 -21.48 -0.96 11.86
N GLY A 45 -20.74 -1.10 12.97
CA GLY A 45 -20.47 0.03 13.86
C GLY A 45 -19.58 1.10 13.23
N VAL A 46 -19.50 2.29 13.82
CA VAL A 46 -18.67 3.42 13.35
C VAL A 46 -17.25 2.96 13.06
N PHE A 47 -16.63 2.24 13.99
CA PHE A 47 -15.27 1.71 13.79
C PHE A 47 -15.19 0.75 12.60
N GLY A 48 -16.18 -0.13 12.40
CA GLY A 48 -16.23 -1.00 11.23
C GLY A 48 -16.32 -0.21 9.93
N THR A 49 -17.14 0.83 9.89
CA THR A 49 -17.24 1.74 8.74
C THR A 49 -15.94 2.49 8.49
N VAL A 50 -15.29 3.01 9.53
CA VAL A 50 -13.97 3.67 9.42
C VAL A 50 -12.94 2.70 8.88
N LEU A 51 -12.82 1.50 9.45
CA LEU A 51 -11.89 0.47 8.97
C LEU A 51 -12.21 0.04 7.53
N ALA A 52 -13.46 0.10 7.09
CA ALA A 52 -13.82 -0.14 5.69
C ALA A 52 -13.29 0.96 4.77
N TYR A 53 -13.40 2.24 5.15
CA TYR A 53 -12.76 3.34 4.42
C TYR A 53 -11.23 3.22 4.39
N PHE A 54 -10.62 2.85 5.51
CA PHE A 54 -9.17 2.63 5.58
C PHE A 54 -8.71 1.46 4.72
N SER A 55 -9.38 0.31 4.78
CA SER A 55 -9.03 -0.85 3.94
C SER A 55 -9.26 -0.59 2.45
N GLY A 56 -10.35 0.09 2.09
CA GLY A 56 -10.57 0.56 0.72
C GLY A 56 -9.45 1.50 0.26
N GLY A 57 -9.10 2.48 1.08
CA GLY A 57 -7.99 3.39 0.81
C GLY A 57 -6.65 2.67 0.65
N MET A 58 -6.36 1.69 1.51
CA MET A 58 -5.13 0.89 1.46
C MET A 58 -5.04 0.07 0.18
N LEU A 59 -6.16 -0.48 -0.33
CA LEU A 59 -6.20 -1.15 -1.62
C LEU A 59 -5.83 -0.19 -2.75
N PHE A 60 -6.40 1.02 -2.78
CA PHE A 60 -6.07 2.02 -3.79
C PHE A 60 -4.60 2.42 -3.76
N VAL A 61 -4.04 2.65 -2.56
CA VAL A 61 -2.60 2.93 -2.38
C VAL A 61 -1.74 1.74 -2.85
N PHE A 62 -2.14 0.52 -2.52
CA PHE A 62 -1.43 -0.70 -2.94
C PHE A 62 -1.45 -0.87 -4.46
N PHE A 63 -2.60 -0.68 -5.11
CA PHE A 63 -2.69 -0.69 -6.57
C PHE A 63 -1.93 0.46 -7.23
N GLY A 64 -1.92 1.65 -6.60
CA GLY A 64 -1.10 2.78 -7.05
C GLY A 64 0.39 2.46 -7.00
N PHE A 65 0.83 1.80 -5.92
CA PHE A 65 2.20 1.29 -5.78
C PHE A 65 2.55 0.27 -6.85
N MET A 66 1.68 -0.71 -7.10
CA MET A 66 1.87 -1.69 -8.18
C MET A 66 1.96 -1.03 -9.56
N ALA A 67 1.10 -0.04 -9.84
CA ALA A 67 1.11 0.71 -11.10
C ALA A 67 2.34 1.61 -11.28
N ASN A 68 3.01 2.01 -10.19
CA ASN A 68 4.24 2.80 -10.26
C ASN A 68 5.47 1.95 -10.62
N MET A 69 5.37 0.62 -10.57
CA MET A 69 6.52 -0.25 -10.81
C MET A 69 6.90 -0.37 -12.28
N VAL A 70 8.19 -0.30 -12.56
CA VAL A 70 8.77 -0.34 -13.93
C VAL A 70 8.29 -1.55 -14.73
N TRP A 71 8.43 -2.77 -14.17
CA TRP A 71 7.94 -4.00 -14.79
C TRP A 71 6.44 -3.97 -15.14
N PHE A 72 5.61 -3.27 -14.37
CA PHE A 72 4.15 -3.22 -14.53
C PHE A 72 3.76 -2.18 -15.59
N GLN A 73 4.55 -1.11 -15.69
CA GLN A 73 4.45 -0.10 -16.74
C GLN A 73 4.88 -0.67 -18.10
N GLU A 74 5.85 -1.58 -18.13
CA GLU A 74 6.22 -2.30 -19.36
C GLU A 74 5.09 -3.20 -19.88
N PHE A 75 4.35 -3.87 -18.99
CA PHE A 75 3.19 -4.68 -19.37
C PHE A 75 1.96 -3.84 -19.74
N LEU A 76 1.72 -2.73 -19.04
CA LEU A 76 0.53 -1.88 -19.21
C LEU A 76 0.91 -0.39 -19.13
N PRO A 77 1.45 0.20 -20.21
CA PRO A 77 1.97 1.57 -20.19
C PRO A 77 0.89 2.65 -19.96
N THR A 78 -0.39 2.31 -20.17
CA THR A 78 -1.52 3.18 -19.84
C THR A 78 -1.73 3.37 -18.33
N LEU A 79 -1.28 2.41 -17.49
CA LEU A 79 -1.37 2.51 -16.04
C LEU A 79 -0.39 3.53 -15.43
N THR A 80 0.60 3.97 -16.20
CA THR A 80 1.58 4.98 -15.78
C THR A 80 0.90 6.32 -15.44
N PHE A 81 -0.25 6.63 -16.03
CA PHE A 81 -1.01 7.84 -15.68
C PHE A 81 -1.94 7.64 -14.49
N MET A 82 -2.15 6.39 -14.05
CA MET A 82 -3.15 6.03 -13.06
C MET A 82 -2.59 6.01 -11.63
N TYR A 83 -1.28 5.81 -11.41
CA TYR A 83 -0.74 5.70 -10.04
C TYR A 83 -1.04 6.95 -9.19
N GLY A 84 -0.88 8.16 -9.74
CA GLY A 84 -1.15 9.42 -9.02
C GLY A 84 -2.61 9.53 -8.55
N PRO A 85 -3.59 9.42 -9.47
CA PRO A 85 -5.01 9.35 -9.11
C PRO A 85 -5.35 8.25 -8.09
N LEU A 86 -4.75 7.07 -8.21
CA LEU A 86 -4.96 5.97 -7.25
C LEU A 86 -4.49 6.34 -5.83
N TYR A 87 -3.30 6.94 -5.70
CA TYR A 87 -2.82 7.42 -4.40
C TYR A 87 -3.73 8.49 -3.82
N ILE A 88 -4.14 9.48 -4.63
CA ILE A 88 -5.04 10.56 -4.18
C ILE A 88 -6.37 9.98 -3.70
N ALA A 89 -6.99 9.08 -4.48
CA ALA A 89 -8.23 8.43 -4.11
C ALA A 89 -8.07 7.61 -2.82
N GLY A 90 -6.96 6.89 -2.69
CA GLY A 90 -6.64 6.11 -1.50
C GLY A 90 -6.52 6.97 -0.25
N PHE A 91 -5.71 8.03 -0.29
CA PHE A 91 -5.56 8.96 0.83
C PHE A 91 -6.85 9.73 1.14
N ALA A 92 -7.62 10.12 0.12
CA ALA A 92 -8.91 10.78 0.31
C ALA A 92 -9.90 9.86 1.05
N LEU A 93 -9.97 8.57 0.68
CA LEU A 93 -10.81 7.59 1.38
C LEU A 93 -10.38 7.40 2.85
N MET A 94 -9.07 7.29 3.12
CA MET A 94 -8.56 7.24 4.49
C MET A 94 -8.90 8.51 5.27
N GLY A 95 -8.80 9.68 4.65
CA GLY A 95 -9.18 10.97 5.24
C GLY A 95 -10.66 11.04 5.61
N VAL A 96 -11.55 10.51 4.76
CA VAL A 96 -12.99 10.39 5.08
C VAL A 96 -13.22 9.45 6.27
N GLY A 97 -12.49 8.33 6.32
CA GLY A 97 -12.50 7.43 7.48
C GLY A 97 -12.05 8.14 8.76
N ALA A 98 -10.94 8.87 8.70
CA ALA A 98 -10.41 9.63 9.84
C ALA A 98 -11.38 10.72 10.31
N ASN A 99 -12.02 11.45 9.40
CA ASN A 99 -13.02 12.45 9.74
C ASN A 99 -14.25 11.83 10.43
N LYS A 100 -14.71 10.67 9.96
CA LYS A 100 -15.79 9.92 10.63
C LYS A 100 -15.39 9.50 12.05
N LEU A 101 -14.14 9.07 12.22
CA LEU A 101 -13.60 8.73 13.54
C LEU A 101 -13.56 9.95 14.47
N LEU A 102 -13.06 11.09 13.96
CA LEU A 102 -13.01 12.35 14.72
C LEU A 102 -14.39 12.83 15.16
N LYS A 103 -15.41 12.75 14.29
CA LYS A 103 -16.79 13.11 14.66
C LYS A 103 -17.30 12.29 15.84
N VAL A 104 -17.00 10.99 15.86
CA VAL A 104 -17.46 10.12 16.95
C VAL A 104 -16.68 10.33 18.24
N ILE A 105 -15.41 10.73 18.14
CA ILE A 105 -14.62 11.10 19.32
C ILE A 105 -15.08 12.46 19.90
N ASN A 106 -15.44 13.42 19.04
CA ASN A 106 -15.79 14.78 19.45
C ASN A 106 -17.26 14.95 19.89
N GLY A 107 -18.13 13.96 19.64
CA GLY A 107 -19.56 14.01 20.00
C GLY A 107 -20.45 14.48 18.85
#